data_AF-A0A1E7WRJ1-F1
#
_entry.id   AF-A0A1E7WRJ1-F1
#
_cell.length_a   1.000
_cell.length_b   1.000
_cell.length_c   1.000
_cell.angle_alpha   90.00
_cell.angle_beta   90.00
_cell.angle_gamma   90.00
#
_symmetry.space_group_name_H-M   'P 1'
#
loop_
_entity.id
_entity.type
_entity.pdbx_description
1 polymer ?
#
loop_
_entity_poly.entity_id
_entity_poly.type
_entity_poly.pdbx_seq_one_letter_code
_entity_poly.pdbx_strand_id
1 'polypeptide(L)' 'MRDCLPQVAILDIGLPDMDGYALAGAIRAEAGGRAVRLVALTGYGQKDDVERAYAASFDLHLTKPASLEDLQAATTVS' A
#
# COMPACT_ATOMS: atom_id res chain seq x y z
N MET A 1 -20.31 -9.68 -6.99
CA MET A 1 -20.58 -8.77 -5.86
C MET A 1 -19.37 -8.79 -4.95
N ARG A 2 -18.48 -7.80 -5.06
CA ARG A 2 -17.46 -7.53 -4.03
C ARG A 2 -18.07 -6.40 -3.19
N ASP A 3 -18.80 -6.77 -2.15
CA ASP A 3 -19.74 -5.85 -1.48
C ASP A 3 -19.11 -4.91 -0.45
N CYS A 4 -17.79 -4.93 -0.29
CA CYS A 4 -17.08 -3.98 0.54
C CYS A 4 -15.65 -3.79 0.04
N LEU A 5 -15.26 -2.54 -0.22
CA LEU A 5 -13.87 -2.18 -0.45
C LEU A 5 -13.19 -2.01 0.92
N PRO A 6 -11.93 -2.44 1.07
CA PRO A 6 -11.22 -2.28 2.33
C PRO A 6 -11.00 -0.79 2.63
N GLN A 7 -11.05 -0.43 3.91
CA GLN A 7 -10.68 0.92 4.36
C GLN A 7 -9.16 1.12 4.34
N VAL A 8 -8.39 0.04 4.57
CA VAL A 8 -6.93 0.02 4.54
C VAL A 8 -6.46 -1.25 3.82
N ALA A 9 -5.48 -1.10 2.92
CA ALA A 9 -4.81 -2.22 2.26
C ALA A 9 -3.29 -2.07 2.44
N ILE A 10 -2.67 -3.09 3.04
CA ILE A 10 -1.21 -3.19 3.16
C ILE A 10 -0.73 -4.12 2.03
N LEU A 11 0.15 -3.61 1.17
CA LEU A 11 0.60 -4.29 -0.04
C LEU A 11 2.11 -4.51 0.00
N ASP A 12 2.53 -5.75 -0.16
CA ASP A 12 3.93 -6.09 -0.37
C ASP A 12 4.33 -5.77 -1.81
N ILE A 13 5.23 -4.81 -2.01
CA ILE A 13 5.72 -4.45 -3.35
C ILE A 13 7.05 -5.14 -3.68
N GLY A 14 7.65 -5.87 -2.72
CA GLY A 14 8.88 -6.63 -2.92
C GLY A 14 8.67 -8.04 -3.48
N LEU A 15 7.56 -8.28 -4.19
CA LEU A 15 7.25 -9.58 -4.77
C LEU A 15 8.02 -9.76 -6.09
N PRO A 16 8.80 -10.84 -6.29
CA PRO A 16 9.18 -11.24 -7.62
C PRO A 16 7.88 -11.51 -8.40
N ASP A 17 7.81 -11.08 -9.65
CA ASP A 17 6.71 -11.34 -10.60
C ASP A 17 5.47 -10.43 -10.52
N MET A 18 5.29 -9.57 -9.50
CA MET A 18 4.12 -8.69 -9.43
C MET A 18 4.47 -7.22 -9.22
N ASP A 19 4.02 -6.38 -10.14
CA ASP A 19 4.14 -4.93 -10.02
C ASP A 19 3.10 -4.40 -9.00
N GLY A 20 3.51 -4.34 -7.74
CA GLY A 20 2.67 -3.81 -6.65
C GLY A 20 2.21 -2.36 -6.87
N TYR A 21 2.89 -1.61 -7.74
CA TYR A 21 2.47 -0.26 -8.13
C TYR A 21 1.28 -0.30 -9.10
N ALA A 22 1.28 -1.24 -10.06
CA ALA A 22 0.13 -1.45 -10.94
C ALA A 22 -1.11 -1.90 -10.16
N LEU A 23 -0.92 -2.72 -9.11
CA LEU A 23 -2.00 -3.12 -8.21
C LEU A 23 -2.61 -1.92 -7.46
N ALA A 24 -1.78 -0.98 -6.97
CA ALA A 24 -2.26 0.24 -6.33
C ALA A 24 -3.14 1.07 -7.27
N GLY A 25 -2.71 1.23 -8.53
CA GLY A 25 -3.51 1.89 -9.56
C GLY A 25 -4.85 1.20 -9.83
N ALA A 26 -4.86 -0.13 -9.91
CA ALA A 26 -6.10 -0.90 -10.09
C ALA A 26 -7.07 -0.74 -8.91
N ILE A 27 -6.56 -0.77 -7.67
CA ILE A 27 -7.38 -0.56 -6.47
C ILE A 27 -7.96 0.86 -6.45
N ARG A 28 -7.18 1.89 -6.81
CA ARG A 28 -7.68 3.27 -6.89
C ARG A 28 -8.77 3.42 -7.95
N ALA A 29 -8.62 2.79 -9.11
CA ALA A 29 -9.63 2.79 -10.16
C ALA A 29 -10.91 2.08 -9.71
N GLU A 30 -10.80 0.92 -9.06
CA GLU A 30 -11.95 0.15 -8.53
C GLU A 30 -12.62 0.88 -7.35
N ALA A 31 -11.86 1.62 -6.54
CA ALA A 31 -12.39 2.37 -5.42
C ALA A 31 -13.34 3.50 -5.84
N GLY A 32 -13.24 3.99 -7.08
CA GLY A 32 -14.18 4.97 -7.63
C GLY A 32 -14.31 6.25 -6.79
N GLY A 33 -13.22 6.68 -6.14
CA GLY A 33 -13.19 7.85 -5.25
C GLY A 33 -13.45 7.55 -3.78
N ARG A 34 -13.71 6.29 -3.39
CA ARG A 34 -13.73 5.90 -1.97
C ARG A 34 -12.32 5.99 -1.39
N ALA A 35 -12.22 6.52 -0.18
CA ALA A 35 -10.97 6.60 0.55
C ALA A 35 -10.52 5.20 0.99
N VAL A 36 -9.58 4.62 0.25
CA VAL A 36 -8.83 3.42 0.63
C VAL A 36 -7.44 3.87 1.03
N ARG A 37 -7.00 3.59 2.26
CA ARG A 37 -5.62 3.86 2.65
C ARG A 37 -4.71 2.75 2.10
N LEU A 38 -3.78 3.11 1.22
CA LEU A 38 -2.79 2.19 0.65
C LEU A 38 -1.46 2.32 1.40
N VAL A 39 -0.99 1.21 1.97
CA VAL A 39 0.26 1.15 2.72
C VAL A 39 1.22 0.22 1.97
N ALA A 40 2.34 0.73 1.49
CA ALA A 40 3.38 -0.08 0.86
C ALA A 40 4.23 -0.77 1.94
N LEU A 41 4.54 -2.05 1.77
CA LEU A 41 5.45 -2.81 2.63
C LEU A 41 6.63 -3.32 1.77
N THR A 42 7.87 -2.96 2.10
CA THR A 42 9.04 -3.21 1.22
C THR A 42 10.20 -3.85 1.96
N GLY A 43 10.88 -4.81 1.33
CA GLY A 43 12.11 -5.40 1.85
C GLY A 43 13.39 -4.63 1.47
N TYR A 44 13.33 -3.89 0.36
CA TYR A 44 14.44 -3.09 -0.14
C TYR A 44 14.09 -1.61 0.09
N GLY A 45 14.83 -0.97 0.99
CA GLY A 45 14.71 0.45 1.32
C GLY A 45 15.50 1.33 0.37
N GLN A 46 15.52 1.02 -0.93
CA GLN A 46 16.16 1.93 -1.89
C GLN A 46 15.25 3.16 -2.06
N LYS A 47 15.88 4.33 -2.13
CA LYS A 47 15.20 5.63 -2.22
C LYS A 47 14.24 5.70 -3.43
N ASP A 48 14.59 5.00 -4.51
CA ASP A 48 13.79 4.88 -5.72
C ASP A 48 12.46 4.14 -5.49
N ASP A 49 12.41 3.19 -4.55
CA ASP A 49 11.17 2.46 -4.22
C ASP A 49 10.18 3.35 -3.45
N VAL A 50 10.70 4.26 -2.61
CA VAL A 50 9.89 5.25 -1.89
C VAL A 50 9.25 6.22 -2.89
N GLU A 51 10.04 6.77 -3.81
CA GLU A 51 9.55 7.71 -4.82
C GLU A 51 8.52 7.06 -5.76
N ARG A 52 8.75 5.81 -6.15
CA ARG A 52 7.79 5.03 -6.95
C ARG A 52 6.51 4.70 -6.19
N ALA A 53 6.59 4.45 -4.88
CA ALA A 53 5.41 4.21 -4.06
C ALA A 53 4.53 5.46 -3.98
N TYR A 54 5.13 6.63 -3.75
CA TYR A 54 4.38 7.89 -3.77
C TYR A 54 3.81 8.20 -5.16
N ALA A 55 4.56 7.95 -6.23
CA ALA A 55 4.07 8.10 -7.60
C ALA A 55 2.87 7.18 -7.91
N ALA A 56 2.82 6.00 -7.28
CA ALA A 56 1.73 5.04 -7.42
C ALA A 56 0.54 5.30 -6.47
N SER A 57 0.49 6.48 -5.83
CA SER A 57 -0.60 6.89 -4.94
C SER A 57 -0.74 6.03 -3.67
N PHE A 58 0.38 5.54 -3.13
CA PHE A 58 0.43 5.03 -1.76
C PHE A 58 0.38 6.19 -0.76
N ASP A 59 -0.30 5.96 0.36
CA ASP A 59 -0.44 6.95 1.44
C ASP A 59 0.67 6.81 2.50
N LEU A 60 1.14 5.58 2.71
CA LEU A 60 2.17 5.24 3.70
C LEU A 60 3.13 4.19 3.15
N HIS A 61 4.34 4.16 3.70
CA HIS A 61 5.38 3.19 3.36
C HIS A 61 6.01 2.65 4.65
N LEU A 62 5.99 1.33 4.79
CA LEU A 62 6.65 0.54 5.82
C LEU A 62 7.80 -0.29 5.22
N THR A 63 8.91 -0.36 5.94
CA THR A 63 10.07 -1.20 5.57
C THR A 63 10.05 -2.47 6.40
N LYS A 64 10.38 -3.60 5.79
CA LYS A 64 10.57 -4.88 6.50
C LYS A 64 11.92 -4.88 7.22
N PRO A 65 12.01 -5.49 8.42
CA PRO A 65 10.89 -6.03 9.19
C PRO A 65 10.06 -4.90 9.84
N ALA A 66 8.74 -4.88 9.59
CA ALA A 66 7.83 -3.95 10.23
C ALA A 66 7.36 -4.55 11.57
N SER A 67 7.30 -3.73 12.62
CA SER A 67 6.80 -4.14 13.92
C SER A 67 5.27 -4.20 13.95
N LEU A 68 4.71 -4.84 14.98
CA LEU A 68 3.25 -4.83 15.20
C LEU A 68 2.73 -3.39 15.43
N GLU A 69 3.53 -2.56 16.11
CA GLU A 69 3.22 -1.15 16.36
C GLU A 69 3.15 -0.36 15.05
N ASP A 70 4.05 -0.60 14.11
CA ASP A 70 4.04 0.03 12.78
C ASP A 70 2.76 -0.32 12.01
N LEU A 71 2.34 -1.58 12.07
CA LEU A 71 1.11 -2.05 11.42
C LEU A 71 -0.14 -1.47 12.08
N GLN A 72 -0.15 -1.36 13.40
CA GLN A 72 -1.26 -0.73 14.15
C GLN A 72 -1.38 0.76 13.82
N ALA A 73 -0.25 1.47 13.76
CA ALA A 73 -0.22 2.88 13.37
C ALA A 73 -0.74 3.07 11.94
N ALA A 74 -0.32 2.21 11.00
CA ALA A 74 -0.72 2.31 9.60
C ALA A 74 -2.20 1.97 9.34
N THR A 75 -2.80 1.13 10.18
CA THR A 75 -4.20 0.70 10.05
C THR A 75 -5.19 1.54 10.84
N THR A 76 -4.73 2.43 11.72
CA THR A 76 -5.60 3.31 12.50
C THR A 76 -6.23 4.37 11.58
N VAL A 77 -7.54 4.28 11.40
CA VAL A 77 -8.35 5.24 10.63
C VAL A 77 -9.11 6.11 11.64
N SER A 78 -8.82 7.42 11.66
CA SER A 78 -9.55 8.40 12.47
C SER A 78 -10.94 8.68 11.92
#